data_AF-A0A1I6GMP9-F1
#
_entry.id   AF-A0A1I6GMP9-F1
#
_cell.length_a   1.000
_cell.length_b   1.000
_cell.length_c   1.000
_cell.angle_alpha   90.00
_cell.angle_beta   90.00
_cell.angle_gamma   90.00
#
_symmetry.space_group_name_H-M   'P 1'
#
loop_
_entity.id
_entity.type
_entity.pdbx_description
1 polymer ?
#
loop_
_entity_poly.entity_id
_entity_poly.type
_entity_poly.pdbx_seq_one_letter_code
_entity_poly.pdbx_strand_id
1 'polypeptide(L)' 'MSLFSGITVYEVSMALIMVGLAERVLLAYAPIEMVGPNGWLIKGDIKE' A
#
# COMPACT_ATOMS: atom_id res chain seq x y z
N MET A 1 -3.87 27.07 -12.60
CA MET A 1 -2.94 25.98 -12.92
C MET A 1 -3.60 24.69 -12.42
N SER A 2 -3.99 23.78 -13.30
CA SER A 2 -4.80 22.61 -12.93
C SER A 2 -3.95 21.61 -12.13
N LEU A 3 -4.37 21.29 -10.90
CA LEU A 3 -3.69 20.34 -9.99
C LEU A 3 -3.47 18.96 -10.61
N PHE A 4 -4.31 18.57 -11.58
CA PHE A 4 -4.28 17.25 -12.22
C PHE A 4 -3.53 17.24 -13.56
N SER A 5 -3.09 18.39 -14.07
CA SER A 5 -2.38 18.49 -15.35
C SER A 5 -0.90 18.09 -15.26
N GLY A 6 -0.38 17.90 -14.05
CA GLY A 6 1.02 17.52 -13.82
C GLY A 6 1.23 16.04 -13.49
N ILE A 7 0.15 15.28 -13.25
CA ILE A 7 0.26 13.89 -12.80
C ILE A 7 0.42 12.98 -14.01
N THR A 8 1.63 12.45 -14.17
CA THR A 8 1.99 11.51 -15.21
C THR A 8 1.66 10.07 -14.79
N VAL A 9 1.48 9.18 -15.77
CA VAL A 9 1.28 7.73 -15.51
C VAL A 9 2.45 7.16 -14.70
N TYR A 10 3.65 7.68 -14.93
CA TYR A 10 4.85 7.29 -14.19
C TYR A 10 4.73 7.61 -12.69
N GLU A 11 4.31 8.83 -12.33
CA GLU A 11 4.15 9.23 -10.93
C GLU A 11 3.07 8.41 -10.23
N VAL A 12 1.96 8.13 -10.91
CA VAL A 12 0.90 7.25 -10.37
C VAL A 12 1.45 5.84 -10.14
N SER A 13 2.21 5.31 -11.10
CA SER A 13 2.81 3.97 -11.01
C SER A 13 3.84 3.89 -9.86
N MET A 14 4.68 4.91 -9.72
CA MET A 14 5.64 4.98 -8.61
C MET A 14 4.96 5.11 -7.26
N ALA A 15 3.88 5.90 -7.15
CA ALA A 15 3.10 6.02 -5.94
C ALA A 15 2.50 4.67 -5.53
N LEU A 16 1.92 3.92 -6.47
CA LEU A 16 1.36 2.59 -6.20
C LEU A 16 2.43 1.59 -5.75
N ILE A 17 3.62 1.61 -6.37
CA ILE A 17 4.74 0.76 -5.97
C ILE A 17 5.23 1.12 -4.56
N MET A 18 5.39 2.41 -4.26
CA MET A 18 5.77 2.90 -2.93
C MET A 18 4.77 2.48 -1.86
N VAL A 19 3.47 2.63 -2.13
CA VAL A 19 2.41 2.21 -1.21
C VAL A 19 2.47 0.70 -0.99
N GLY A 20 2.59 -0.11 -2.04
CA GLY A 20 2.70 -1.57 -1.89
C GLY A 20 3.94 -2.02 -1.11
N LEU A 21 5.08 -1.33 -1.28
CA LEU A 21 6.29 -1.58 -0.48
C LEU A 21 6.09 -1.17 0.98
N ALA A 22 5.49 -0.01 1.23
CA ALA A 22 5.18 0.46 2.57
C ALA A 22 4.22 -0.49 3.28
N GLU A 23 3.18 -0.96 2.61
CA GLU A 23 2.26 -1.98 3.13
C GLU A 23 3.00 -3.26 3.49
N ARG A 24 3.91 -3.75 2.65
CA ARG A 24 4.73 -4.94 2.97
C ARG A 24 5.61 -4.76 4.20
N VAL A 25 6.20 -3.58 4.37
CA VAL A 25 6.98 -3.26 5.58
C VAL A 25 6.07 -3.17 6.80
N LEU A 26 4.90 -2.54 6.66
CA LEU A 26 3.92 -2.40 7.73
C LEU A 26 3.37 -3.75 8.17
N LEU A 27 3.15 -4.71 7.27
CA LEU A 27 2.71 -6.07 7.62
C LEU A 27 3.66 -6.78 8.61
N ALA A 28 4.96 -6.45 8.62
CA ALA A 28 5.90 -7.03 9.58
C ALA A 28 5.71 -6.50 11.02
N TYR A 29 5.05 -5.35 11.18
CA TYR A 29 4.85 -4.68 12.47
C TYR A 29 3.36 -4.48 12.83
N ALA A 30 2.44 -4.73 11.89
CA ALA A 30 1.03 -4.49 12.07
C ALA A 30 0.36 -5.63 12.85
N PRO A 31 -0.54 -5.30 13.79
CA PRO A 31 -1.34 -6.31 14.49
C PRO A 31 -2.23 -7.07 13.50
N ILE A 32 -2.43 -8.38 13.75
CA ILE A 32 -3.18 -9.29 12.87
C ILE A 32 -4.60 -8.78 12.55
N GLU A 33 -5.19 -8.01 13.46
CA GLU A 33 -6.53 -7.41 13.35
C GLU A 33 -6.62 -6.36 12.22
N MET A 34 -5.50 -5.75 11.83
CA MET A 34 -5.42 -4.78 10.73
C MET A 34 -5.14 -5.41 9.37
N VAL A 35 -4.99 -6.74 9.31
CA VAL A 35 -4.63 -7.51 8.11
C VAL A 35 -5.77 -8.45 7.70
N GLY A 36 -6.17 -8.44 6.43
CA GLY A 36 -7.18 -9.36 5.88
C GLY A 36 -8.56 -8.75 5.61
N PRO A 37 -9.64 -9.55 5.53
CA PRO A 37 -10.94 -9.12 4.98
C PRO A 37 -11.62 -7.95 5.70
N ASN A 38 -11.31 -7.80 6.99
CA ASN A 38 -11.81 -6.72 7.85
C ASN A 38 -10.73 -5.68 8.17
N GLY A 39 -9.51 -5.88 7.68
CA GLY A 39 -8.35 -5.01 7.88
C GLY A 39 -8.06 -4.13 6.66
N TRP A 40 -7.19 -3.15 6.83
CA TRP A 40 -6.80 -2.24 5.73
C TRP A 40 -5.65 -2.80 4.89
N LEU A 41 -4.84 -3.70 5.47
CA LEU A 41 -3.65 -4.24 4.82
C LEU A 41 -3.95 -5.53 4.06
N ILE A 42 -3.39 -5.64 2.86
CA ILE A 42 -3.47 -6.85 2.02
C ILE A 42 -2.80 -8.02 2.76
N LYS A 43 -3.53 -9.13 2.94
CA LYS A 43 -3.01 -10.32 3.60
C LYS A 43 -1.85 -10.91 2.79
N GLY A 44 -0.62 -10.75 3.29
CA GLY A 44 0.55 -11.48 2.82
C GLY A 44 0.58 -12.92 3.34
N ASP A 45 1.54 -13.72 2.86
CA ASP A 45 1.83 -15.06 3.38
C ASP A 45 2.50 -14.94 4.76
N ILE A 46 1.71 -14.50 5.75
CA ILE A 46 2.13 -14.35 7.14
C ILE A 46 1.77 -15.67 7.80
N LYS A 47 2.79 -16.48 8.13
CA LYS A 47 2.60 -17.64 8.98
C LYS A 47 2.18 -17.12 10.36
N GLU A 48 0.99 -17.54 10.79
CA GLU A 48 0.44 -17.29 12.13
C GLU A 48 1.41 -17.69 13.25
#